data_AF-A0AAD7U6J0-F1
#
_entry.id   AF-A0AAD7U6J0-F1
#
_cell.length_a   1.000
_cell.length_b   1.000
_cell.length_c   1.000
_cell.angle_alpha   90.00
_cell.angle_beta   90.00
_cell.angle_gamma   90.00
#
_symmetry.space_group_name_H-M   'P 1'
#
loop_
_entity.id
_entity.type
_entity.pdbx_description
1 polymer ?
#
loop_
_entity_poly.entity_id
_entity_poly.type
_entity_poly.pdbx_seq_one_letter_code
_entity_poly.pdbx_strand_id
1 'polypeptide(L)'
;MSTWVLATLLGAAAAFAPSTQLPARASRSVMKMEVDEMLVGVQAPAGFYDPLGLVAKDGPEAFARRRAVERKHGRVSMAAITGFLIHNADIEFPGYLSVSEKIKFSDIPNGFKGIFAVPPAGLAQILAFFALVELAWWPASNYSGDYGCGFFGTQYEGEEKITKLNAELANGRLAMLAIAGAMFQEGQTGMTFAEQLDAGKLLLI
;
A
#
# COMPACT_ATOMS: atom_id res chain seq x y z
N MET A 1 18.72 48.30 82.11
CA MET A 1 17.97 47.47 83.08
C MET A 1 16.56 47.36 82.52
N SER A 2 15.94 46.22 82.24
CA SER A 2 16.22 44.84 82.62
C SER A 2 15.30 43.93 81.79
N THR A 3 15.87 42.79 81.38
CA THR A 3 15.26 41.45 81.32
C THR A 3 14.15 41.11 80.31
N TRP A 4 14.53 40.05 79.58
CA TRP A 4 13.83 39.18 78.65
C TRP A 4 12.68 38.36 79.25
N VAL A 5 12.03 37.62 78.33
CA VAL A 5 11.37 36.31 78.47
C VAL A 5 9.83 36.34 78.58
N LEU A 6 9.12 35.94 77.51
CA LEU A 6 8.50 34.60 77.41
C LEU A 6 7.77 34.45 76.06
N ALA A 7 8.31 33.57 75.22
CA ALA A 7 7.58 32.92 74.13
C ALA A 7 6.76 31.76 74.71
N THR A 8 5.52 31.54 74.24
CA THR A 8 4.94 30.22 73.92
C THR A 8 3.49 30.35 73.42
N LEU A 9 3.26 29.80 72.21
CA LEU A 9 2.14 28.94 71.80
C LEU A 9 0.71 29.32 72.23
N LEU A 10 -0.12 29.72 71.26
CA LEU A 10 -1.46 29.16 70.99
C LEU A 10 -2.20 30.02 69.95
N GLY A 11 -2.57 29.43 68.82
CA GLY A 11 -3.49 30.08 67.87
C GLY A 11 -3.29 29.67 66.43
N ALA A 12 -3.45 28.38 66.15
CA ALA A 12 -3.54 27.85 64.80
C ALA A 12 -4.68 28.53 64.02
N ALA A 13 -4.37 29.10 62.85
CA ALA A 13 -5.39 29.56 61.91
C ALA A 13 -4.90 29.37 60.46
N ALA A 14 -5.43 28.30 59.84
CA ALA A 14 -5.67 28.14 58.41
C ALA A 14 -4.50 28.33 57.42
N ALA A 15 -3.64 27.32 57.32
CA ALA A 15 -2.74 27.16 56.16
C ALA A 15 -2.65 25.68 55.73
N PHE A 16 -3.78 25.05 55.42
CA PHE A 16 -3.85 23.82 54.62
C PHE A 16 -5.28 23.66 54.11
N ALA A 17 -5.56 24.20 52.93
CA ALA A 17 -6.71 23.80 52.14
C ALA A 17 -6.23 22.76 51.12
N PRO A 18 -6.79 21.54 51.06
CA PRO A 18 -6.51 20.65 49.96
C PRO A 18 -7.18 21.22 48.72
N SER A 19 -6.40 21.78 47.78
CA SER A 19 -6.92 22.04 46.45
C SER A 19 -7.22 20.69 45.81
N THR A 20 -8.50 20.34 45.71
CA THR A 20 -8.97 19.26 44.84
C THR A 20 -8.66 19.66 43.40
N GLN A 21 -7.44 19.36 42.95
CA GLN A 21 -7.12 19.33 41.54
C GLN A 21 -7.93 18.18 40.95
N LEU A 22 -9.07 18.52 40.34
CA LEU A 22 -9.72 17.63 39.38
C LEU A 22 -8.63 17.15 38.41
N PRO A 23 -8.50 15.85 38.12
CA PRO A 23 -7.50 15.38 37.18
C PRO A 23 -7.74 16.14 35.88
N ALA A 24 -6.79 17.00 35.52
CA ALA A 24 -6.77 17.65 34.24
C ALA A 24 -6.90 16.53 33.21
N ARG A 25 -7.99 16.58 32.41
CA ARG A 25 -8.22 15.70 31.28
C ARG A 25 -6.89 15.56 30.57
N ALA A 26 -6.32 14.36 30.63
CA ALA A 26 -5.04 14.07 30.02
C ALA A 26 -5.09 14.63 28.61
N SER A 27 -4.31 15.68 28.37
CA SER A 27 -4.03 16.13 27.02
C SER A 27 -3.56 14.87 26.32
N ARG A 28 -4.30 14.45 25.28
CA ARG A 28 -3.80 13.43 24.37
C ARG A 28 -2.49 14.01 23.84
N SER A 29 -1.40 13.58 24.47
CA SER A 29 -0.09 13.59 23.84
C SER A 29 -0.36 13.05 22.45
N VAL A 30 -0.08 13.85 21.44
CA VAL A 30 -0.05 13.42 20.04
C VAL A 30 1.11 12.46 19.95
N MET A 31 0.90 11.25 20.50
CA MET A 31 1.61 10.07 20.12
C MET A 31 1.39 10.01 18.61
N LYS A 32 2.47 10.22 17.86
CA LYS A 32 2.60 9.90 16.45
C LYS A 32 1.77 8.64 16.23
N MET A 33 0.57 8.77 15.65
CA MET A 33 -0.33 7.63 15.51
C MET A 33 0.35 6.68 14.56
N GLU A 34 1.06 5.70 15.13
CA GLU A 34 1.48 4.52 14.41
C GLU A 34 0.18 3.90 13.94
N VAL A 35 -0.07 4.06 12.65
CA VAL A 35 -1.30 3.60 12.03
C VAL A 35 -1.36 2.11 12.28
N ASP A 36 -2.34 1.68 13.08
CA ASP A 36 -2.53 0.26 13.36
C ASP A 36 -2.80 -0.45 12.03
N GLU A 37 -1.81 -1.21 11.55
CA GLU A 37 -1.89 -1.94 10.29
C GLU A 37 -3.02 -2.97 10.28
N MET A 38 -3.57 -3.31 11.46
CA MET A 38 -4.76 -4.16 11.61
C MET A 38 -6.05 -3.43 11.24
N LEU A 39 -6.11 -2.11 11.42
CA LEU A 39 -7.27 -1.28 11.06
C LEU A 39 -7.24 -0.85 9.59
N VAL A 40 -6.05 -0.78 8.99
CA VAL A 40 -5.88 -0.47 7.56
C VAL A 40 -6.32 -1.66 6.71
N GLY A 41 -7.25 -1.43 5.78
CA GLY A 41 -7.82 -2.44 4.88
C GLY A 41 -9.16 -3.02 5.34
N VAL A 42 -9.67 -2.60 6.50
CA VAL A 42 -11.04 -2.92 6.96
C VAL A 42 -11.98 -1.89 6.35
N GLN A 43 -12.79 -2.31 5.38
CA GLN A 43 -13.70 -1.44 4.63
C GLN A 43 -15.05 -2.12 4.45
N ALA A 44 -16.12 -1.32 4.40
CA ALA A 44 -17.43 -1.81 3.99
C ALA A 44 -17.37 -2.23 2.50
N PRO A 45 -18.08 -3.28 2.06
CA PRO A 45 -19.14 -4.04 2.76
C PRO A 45 -18.65 -5.25 3.59
N ALA A 46 -17.41 -5.71 3.42
CA ALA A 46 -16.93 -6.96 4.02
C ALA A 46 -16.40 -6.81 5.46
N GLY A 47 -16.03 -5.60 5.88
CA GLY A 47 -15.45 -5.37 7.21
C GLY A 47 -14.14 -6.15 7.41
N PHE A 48 -13.97 -6.76 8.58
CA PHE A 48 -12.84 -7.65 8.84
C PHE A 48 -13.12 -9.04 8.26
N TYR A 49 -12.45 -9.36 7.15
CA TYR A 49 -12.65 -10.60 6.40
C TYR A 49 -11.41 -11.52 6.51
N ASP A 50 -11.47 -12.50 7.40
CA ASP A 50 -10.46 -13.57 7.56
C ASP A 50 -11.15 -14.93 7.75
N PRO A 51 -11.61 -15.58 6.67
CA PRO A 51 -12.28 -16.88 6.76
C PRO A 51 -11.35 -18.04 7.19
N LEU A 52 -10.03 -17.86 7.04
CA LEU A 52 -9.03 -18.90 7.35
C LEU A 52 -8.42 -18.76 8.75
N GLY A 53 -8.74 -17.67 9.46
CA GLY A 53 -8.24 -17.35 10.80
C GLY A 53 -6.73 -17.17 10.83
N LEU A 54 -6.13 -16.66 9.76
CA LEU A 54 -4.68 -16.53 9.60
C LEU A 54 -4.09 -15.53 10.58
N VAL A 55 -4.85 -14.49 10.96
CA VAL A 55 -4.42 -13.50 11.95
C VAL A 55 -4.30 -14.15 13.34
N ALA A 56 -5.24 -15.03 13.69
CA ALA A 56 -5.23 -15.72 14.98
C ALA A 56 -4.20 -16.85 15.07
N LYS A 57 -3.81 -17.45 13.93
CA LYS A 57 -2.88 -18.59 13.88
C LYS A 57 -1.41 -18.19 13.92
N ASP A 58 -1.02 -17.17 13.17
CA ASP A 58 0.40 -16.89 12.90
C ASP A 58 0.96 -15.71 13.71
N GLY A 59 0.14 -15.03 14.51
CA GLY A 59 0.54 -13.91 15.35
C GLY A 59 0.79 -12.58 14.60
N PRO A 60 1.13 -11.50 15.34
CA PRO A 60 1.18 -10.14 14.81
C PRO A 60 2.33 -9.89 13.81
N GLU A 61 3.46 -10.59 13.95
CA GLU A 61 4.61 -10.43 13.06
C GLU A 61 4.34 -11.02 11.67
N ALA A 62 3.68 -12.18 11.60
CA ALA A 62 3.25 -12.76 10.35
C ALA A 62 2.19 -11.90 9.65
N PHE A 63 1.35 -11.20 10.42
CA PHE A 63 0.36 -10.27 9.87
C PHE A 63 1.02 -9.06 9.19
N ALA A 64 2.02 -8.43 9.81
CA ALA A 64 2.77 -7.32 9.21
C ALA A 64 3.41 -7.73 7.86
N ARG A 65 4.00 -8.94 7.82
CA ARG A 65 4.53 -9.50 6.57
C ARG A 65 3.43 -9.75 5.53
N ARG A 66 2.30 -10.36 5.92
CA ARG A 66 1.16 -10.60 5.00
C ARG A 66 0.60 -9.29 4.43
N ARG A 67 0.50 -8.24 5.26
CA ARG A 67 0.09 -6.89 4.83
C ARG A 67 1.07 -6.29 3.83
N ALA A 68 2.37 -6.42 4.07
CA ALA A 68 3.39 -5.96 3.12
C ALA A 68 3.32 -6.71 1.78
N VAL A 69 3.11 -8.03 1.82
CA VAL A 69 2.93 -8.87 0.62
C VAL A 69 1.68 -8.47 -0.15
N GLU A 70 0.55 -8.23 0.53
CA GLU A 70 -0.70 -7.76 -0.07
C GLU A 70 -0.50 -6.41 -0.78
N ARG A 71 0.15 -5.44 -0.10
CA ARG A 71 0.48 -4.14 -0.71
C ARG A 71 1.38 -4.30 -1.95
N LYS A 72 2.41 -5.14 -1.89
CA LYS A 72 3.33 -5.36 -3.01
C LYS A 72 2.61 -5.95 -4.22
N HIS A 73 1.80 -7.00 -4.03
CA HIS A 73 1.01 -7.58 -5.11
C HIS A 73 0.00 -6.57 -5.65
N GLY A 74 -0.63 -5.76 -4.79
CA GLY A 74 -1.62 -4.77 -5.20
C GLY A 74 -1.01 -3.69 -6.07
N ARG A 75 0.17 -3.18 -5.70
CA ARG A 75 0.92 -2.18 -6.50
C ARG A 75 1.32 -2.73 -7.86
N VAL A 76 1.83 -3.96 -7.92
CA VAL A 76 2.20 -4.61 -9.18
C VAL A 76 0.96 -4.82 -10.06
N SER A 77 -0.17 -5.28 -9.49
CA SER A 77 -1.40 -5.46 -10.23
C SER A 77 -2.01 -4.15 -10.73
N MET A 78 -1.95 -3.05 -9.96
CA MET A 78 -2.43 -1.75 -10.43
C MET A 78 -1.64 -1.23 -11.64
N ALA A 79 -0.31 -1.37 -11.60
CA ALA A 79 0.55 -1.02 -12.74
C ALA A 79 0.28 -1.93 -13.95
N ALA A 80 0.09 -3.23 -13.73
CA ALA A 80 -0.11 -4.18 -14.81
C ALA A 80 -1.51 -4.05 -15.47
N ILE A 81 -2.58 -3.66 -14.76
CA ILE A 81 -3.87 -3.33 -15.42
C ILE A 81 -3.72 -2.09 -16.28
N THR A 82 -3.05 -1.06 -15.75
CA THR A 82 -2.85 0.18 -16.50
C THR A 82 -2.07 -0.11 -17.78
N GLY A 83 -0.99 -0.89 -17.70
CA GLY A 83 -0.24 -1.35 -18.88
C GLY A 83 -1.08 -2.21 -19.82
N PHE A 84 -1.89 -3.13 -19.30
CA PHE A 84 -2.79 -3.96 -20.09
C PHE A 84 -3.80 -3.12 -20.88
N LEU A 85 -4.42 -2.10 -20.26
CA LEU A 85 -5.36 -1.20 -20.92
C LEU A 85 -4.67 -0.32 -21.96
N ILE A 86 -3.48 0.19 -21.68
CA ILE A 86 -2.69 1.02 -22.62
C ILE A 86 -2.31 0.21 -23.86
N HIS A 87 -1.83 -1.03 -23.68
CA HIS A 87 -1.46 -1.89 -24.80
C HIS A 87 -2.68 -2.27 -25.65
N ASN A 88 -3.82 -2.61 -25.02
CA ASN A 88 -5.07 -2.88 -25.77
C ASN A 88 -5.70 -1.63 -26.41
N ALA A 89 -5.25 -0.42 -26.06
CA ALA A 89 -5.65 0.82 -26.72
C ALA A 89 -4.71 1.22 -27.87
N ASP A 90 -3.77 0.35 -28.24
CA ASP A 90 -2.75 0.56 -29.28
C ASP A 90 -1.92 1.84 -29.08
N ILE A 91 -1.73 2.25 -27.81
CA ILE A 91 -0.86 3.37 -27.45
C ILE A 91 0.56 2.83 -27.32
N GLU A 92 1.29 2.87 -28.42
CA GLU A 92 2.65 2.34 -28.51
C GLU A 92 3.68 3.45 -28.66
N PHE A 93 4.91 3.16 -28.24
CA PHE A 93 6.03 4.06 -28.51
C PHE A 93 6.42 4.01 -30.00
N PRO A 94 6.55 5.17 -30.68
CA PRO A 94 7.00 5.18 -32.06
C PRO A 94 8.47 4.79 -32.13
N GLY A 95 8.79 3.62 -32.72
CA GLY A 95 10.17 3.23 -32.94
C GLY A 95 10.42 1.72 -32.98
N TYR A 96 11.70 1.37 -32.83
CA TYR A 96 12.17 0.00 -32.75
C TYR A 96 12.47 -0.37 -31.29
N LEU A 97 11.95 -1.52 -30.85
CA LEU A 97 12.32 -2.10 -29.56
C LEU A 97 13.78 -2.59 -29.59
N SER A 98 14.20 -3.15 -30.72
CA SER A 98 15.57 -3.64 -30.93
C SER A 98 16.01 -3.33 -32.36
N VAL A 99 17.03 -2.48 -32.50
CA VAL A 99 17.60 -2.11 -33.81
C VAL A 99 18.34 -3.30 -34.45
N SER A 100 18.91 -4.19 -33.63
CA SER A 100 19.63 -5.39 -34.10
C SER A 100 18.69 -6.48 -34.60
N GLU A 101 17.53 -6.65 -33.95
CA GLU A 101 16.53 -7.66 -34.34
C GLU A 101 15.41 -7.09 -35.23
N LYS A 102 15.41 -5.77 -35.47
CA LYS A 102 14.44 -5.01 -36.29
C LYS A 102 12.99 -5.17 -35.86
N ILE A 103 12.74 -5.45 -34.58
CA ILE A 103 11.40 -5.57 -33.99
C ILE A 103 10.88 -4.17 -33.67
N LYS A 104 9.72 -3.80 -34.23
CA LYS A 104 9.01 -2.58 -33.86
C LYS A 104 8.13 -2.81 -32.65
N PHE A 105 7.77 -1.74 -31.95
CA PHE A 105 6.80 -1.83 -30.86
C PHE A 105 5.42 -2.35 -31.34
N SER A 106 5.06 -2.04 -32.59
CA SER A 106 3.83 -2.52 -33.25
C SER A 106 3.79 -3.99 -33.61
N ASP A 107 4.94 -4.67 -33.57
CA ASP A 107 5.02 -6.09 -33.92
C ASP A 107 4.82 -6.99 -32.69
N ILE A 108 4.66 -6.38 -31.50
CA ILE A 108 4.50 -7.10 -30.24
C ILE A 108 3.01 -7.41 -30.04
N PRO A 109 2.63 -8.68 -29.86
CA PRO A 109 1.24 -9.02 -29.62
C PRO A 109 0.76 -8.48 -28.27
N ASN A 110 -0.44 -7.90 -28.28
CA ASN A 110 -1.13 -7.47 -27.07
C ASN A 110 -1.48 -8.68 -26.17
N GLY A 111 -1.57 -8.45 -24.86
CA GLY A 111 -1.89 -9.46 -23.86
C GLY A 111 -0.69 -10.23 -23.31
N PHE A 112 -0.95 -11.38 -22.67
CA PHE A 112 0.09 -12.18 -21.99
C PHE A 112 1.23 -12.65 -22.92
N LYS A 113 0.95 -12.78 -24.22
CA LYS A 113 1.93 -13.21 -25.22
C LYS A 113 3.03 -12.17 -25.49
N GLY A 114 2.80 -10.90 -25.16
CA GLY A 114 3.75 -9.82 -25.39
C GLY A 114 5.10 -10.04 -24.70
N ILE A 115 5.10 -10.60 -23.49
CA ILE A 115 6.35 -10.87 -22.74
C ILE A 115 7.25 -11.87 -23.47
N PHE A 116 6.67 -12.86 -24.17
CA PHE A 116 7.45 -13.86 -24.92
C PHE A 116 7.98 -13.36 -26.26
N ALA A 117 7.43 -12.26 -26.77
CA ALA A 117 7.94 -11.60 -27.98
C ALA A 117 9.11 -10.65 -27.68
N VAL A 118 9.33 -10.28 -26.42
CA VAL A 118 10.45 -9.43 -26.02
C VAL A 118 11.76 -10.23 -26.09
N PRO A 119 12.84 -9.66 -26.65
CA PRO A 119 14.13 -10.34 -26.73
C PRO A 119 14.66 -10.72 -25.33
N PRO A 120 15.29 -11.90 -25.14
CA PRO A 120 15.80 -12.33 -23.84
C PRO A 120 16.78 -11.34 -23.19
N ALA A 121 17.55 -10.63 -24.01
CA ALA A 121 18.46 -9.59 -23.53
C ALA A 121 17.70 -8.39 -22.90
N GLY A 122 16.56 -8.00 -23.46
CA GLY A 122 15.71 -6.95 -22.90
C GLY A 122 15.04 -7.39 -21.60
N LEU A 123 14.55 -8.64 -21.54
CA LEU A 123 14.02 -9.22 -20.31
C LEU A 123 15.08 -9.29 -19.20
N ALA A 124 16.31 -9.67 -19.53
CA ALA A 124 17.42 -9.68 -18.58
C ALA A 124 17.74 -8.28 -18.04
N GLN A 125 17.70 -7.24 -18.88
CA GLN A 125 17.89 -5.85 -18.45
C GLN A 125 16.78 -5.40 -17.48
N ILE A 126 15.52 -5.72 -17.79
CA ILE A 126 14.37 -5.42 -16.93
C ILE A 126 14.53 -6.11 -15.56
N LEU A 127 14.83 -7.40 -15.55
CA LEU A 127 15.01 -8.16 -14.32
C LEU A 127 16.21 -7.66 -13.51
N ALA A 128 17.33 -7.35 -14.15
CA ALA A 128 18.51 -6.82 -13.47
C ALA A 128 18.23 -5.45 -12.83
N PHE A 129 17.52 -4.57 -13.55
CA PHE A 129 17.14 -3.26 -13.03
C PHE A 129 16.19 -3.37 -11.83
N PHE A 130 15.12 -4.17 -11.94
CA PHE A 130 14.18 -4.37 -10.84
C PHE A 130 14.79 -5.12 -9.66
N ALA A 131 15.73 -6.05 -9.89
CA ALA A 131 16.48 -6.69 -8.81
C ALA A 131 17.32 -5.67 -8.02
N LEU A 132 17.97 -4.74 -8.70
CA LEU A 132 18.73 -3.66 -8.04
C LEU A 132 17.79 -2.74 -7.26
N VAL A 133 16.67 -2.32 -7.87
CA VAL A 133 15.66 -1.49 -7.18
C VAL A 133 15.12 -2.19 -5.95
N GLU A 134 14.77 -3.47 -6.04
CA GLU A 134 14.19 -4.24 -4.93
C GLU A 134 15.19 -4.55 -3.81
N LEU A 135 16.50 -4.56 -4.09
CA LEU A 135 17.52 -4.88 -3.10
C LEU A 135 18.21 -3.65 -2.50
N ALA A 136 18.43 -2.60 -3.29
CA ALA A 136 19.26 -1.46 -2.88
C ALA A 136 18.46 -0.18 -2.63
N TRP A 137 17.53 0.19 -3.52
CA TRP A 137 16.80 1.46 -3.40
C TRP A 137 15.54 1.32 -2.56
N TRP A 138 14.70 0.34 -2.87
CA TRP A 138 13.42 0.09 -2.21
C TRP A 138 13.39 -1.35 -1.71
N PRO A 139 14.07 -1.62 -0.56
CA PRO A 139 14.20 -2.96 -0.04
C PRO A 139 12.83 -3.58 0.26
N ALA A 140 12.53 -4.71 -0.38
CA ALA A 140 11.29 -5.45 -0.11
C ALA A 140 11.24 -6.05 1.31
N SER A 141 12.37 -6.06 2.03
CA SER A 141 12.45 -6.44 3.45
C SER A 141 11.84 -5.41 4.39
N ASN A 142 11.61 -4.17 3.95
CA ASN A 142 10.93 -3.16 4.74
C ASN A 142 9.40 -3.33 4.67
N TYR A 143 8.81 -3.97 5.68
CA TYR A 143 7.37 -4.24 5.74
C TYR A 143 6.47 -3.00 5.88
N SER A 144 7.04 -1.89 6.37
CA SER A 144 6.37 -0.58 6.43
C SER A 144 5.89 -0.10 5.03
N GLY A 145 6.63 -0.45 3.97
CA GLY A 145 6.26 -0.09 2.59
C GLY A 145 6.28 1.42 2.27
N ASP A 146 6.74 2.24 3.22
CA ASP A 146 7.05 3.66 3.05
C ASP A 146 8.50 3.79 2.56
N TYR A 147 8.64 4.02 1.26
CA TYR A 147 9.93 4.15 0.59
C TYR A 147 10.43 5.60 0.54
N GLY A 148 9.86 6.50 1.35
CA GLY A 148 10.28 7.90 1.46
C GLY A 148 9.76 8.82 0.34
N CYS A 149 8.95 8.31 -0.60
CA CYS A 149 8.42 9.10 -1.72
C CYS A 149 7.14 9.89 -1.38
N GLY A 150 6.46 9.57 -0.28
CA GLY A 150 5.16 10.17 0.08
C GLY A 150 4.09 9.97 -1.00
N PHE A 151 2.91 10.58 -0.82
CA PHE A 151 1.90 10.64 -1.88
C PHE A 151 2.12 11.93 -2.66
N PHE A 152 2.68 11.82 -3.87
CA PHE A 152 3.16 12.96 -4.67
C PHE A 152 4.10 13.91 -3.89
N GLY A 153 5.03 13.37 -3.10
CA GLY A 153 5.98 14.15 -2.30
C GLY A 153 5.40 14.77 -1.01
N THR A 154 4.10 14.60 -0.75
CA THR A 154 3.45 15.07 0.49
C THR A 154 3.22 13.91 1.45
N GLN A 155 3.59 14.12 2.73
CA GLN A 155 3.29 13.19 3.82
C GLN A 155 1.96 13.61 4.45
N TYR A 156 0.98 12.72 4.43
CA TYR A 156 -0.30 12.93 5.11
C TYR A 156 -0.24 12.32 6.50
N GLU A 157 -0.85 12.99 7.48
CA GLU A 157 -0.93 12.53 8.86
C GLU A 157 -2.39 12.28 9.27
N GLY A 158 -2.59 11.39 10.25
CA GLY A 158 -3.90 11.12 10.84
C GLY A 158 -4.88 10.36 9.93
N GLU A 159 -6.15 10.76 9.97
CA GLU A 159 -7.27 10.07 9.30
C GLU A 159 -7.15 10.06 7.76
N GLU A 160 -6.60 11.13 7.17
CA GLU A 160 -6.42 11.20 5.72
C GLU A 160 -5.43 10.16 5.19
N LYS A 161 -4.38 9.84 5.97
CA LYS A 161 -3.42 8.79 5.63
C LYS A 161 -4.12 7.42 5.61
N ILE A 162 -4.97 7.16 6.59
CA ILE A 162 -5.72 5.90 6.70
C ILE A 162 -6.68 5.76 5.52
N THR A 163 -7.44 6.81 5.18
CA THR A 163 -8.35 6.79 4.02
C THR A 163 -7.62 6.55 2.70
N LYS A 164 -6.44 7.16 2.50
CA LYS A 164 -5.64 6.96 1.28
C LYS A 164 -5.00 5.58 1.20
N LEU A 165 -4.46 5.06 2.31
CA LEU A 165 -3.96 3.68 2.38
C LEU A 165 -5.08 2.66 2.16
N ASN A 166 -6.27 2.95 2.67
CA ASN A 166 -7.47 2.18 2.41
C ASN A 166 -7.82 2.19 0.91
N ALA A 167 -7.82 3.36 0.27
CA ALA A 167 -8.05 3.45 -1.17
C ALA A 167 -7.00 2.68 -1.99
N GLU A 168 -5.72 2.75 -1.60
CA GLU A 168 -4.62 1.99 -2.23
C GLU A 168 -4.88 0.48 -2.15
N LEU A 169 -5.22 -0.04 -0.96
CA LEU A 169 -5.51 -1.46 -0.78
C LEU A 169 -6.76 -1.90 -1.53
N ALA A 170 -7.82 -1.09 -1.54
CA ALA A 170 -9.06 -1.42 -2.24
C ALA A 170 -8.83 -1.52 -3.76
N ASN A 171 -8.15 -0.52 -4.33
CA ASN A 171 -7.77 -0.53 -5.75
C ASN A 171 -6.79 -1.66 -6.06
N GLY A 172 -5.86 -1.95 -5.15
CA GLY A 172 -4.93 -3.08 -5.27
C GLY A 172 -5.65 -4.43 -5.30
N ARG A 173 -6.60 -4.67 -4.39
CA ARG A 173 -7.42 -5.90 -4.36
C ARG A 173 -8.26 -6.06 -5.61
N LEU A 174 -8.92 -5.00 -6.04
CA LEU A 174 -9.68 -4.99 -7.30
C LEU A 174 -8.75 -5.29 -8.49
N ALA A 175 -7.57 -4.68 -8.51
CA ALA A 175 -6.63 -4.88 -9.60
C ALA A 175 -6.06 -6.31 -9.67
N MET A 176 -5.83 -6.96 -8.53
CA MET A 176 -5.44 -8.37 -8.52
C MET A 176 -6.51 -9.25 -9.18
N LEU A 177 -7.79 -9.02 -8.87
CA LEU A 177 -8.90 -9.77 -9.46
C LEU A 177 -9.06 -9.49 -10.96
N ALA A 178 -8.93 -8.22 -11.36
CA ALA A 178 -9.11 -7.84 -12.75
C ALA A 178 -7.98 -8.36 -13.66
N ILE A 179 -6.71 -8.40 -13.23
CA ILE A 179 -5.66 -9.08 -14.00
C ILE A 179 -5.89 -10.58 -14.08
N ALA A 180 -6.23 -11.22 -12.95
CA ALA A 180 -6.48 -12.65 -12.95
C ALA A 180 -7.62 -13.00 -13.92
N GLY A 181 -8.69 -12.20 -13.93
CA GLY A 181 -9.79 -12.31 -14.89
C GLY A 181 -9.34 -12.10 -16.34
N ALA A 182 -8.59 -11.03 -16.62
CA ALA A 182 -8.08 -10.73 -17.95
C ALA A 182 -7.18 -11.86 -18.48
N MET A 183 -6.25 -12.35 -17.68
CA MET A 183 -5.37 -13.47 -18.05
C MET A 183 -6.15 -14.77 -18.29
N PHE A 184 -7.14 -15.06 -17.44
CA PHE A 184 -7.99 -16.23 -17.61
C PHE A 184 -8.83 -16.15 -18.89
N GLN A 185 -9.37 -14.96 -19.19
CA GLN A 185 -10.19 -14.71 -20.36
C GLN A 185 -9.38 -14.80 -21.66
N GLU A 186 -8.17 -14.22 -21.70
CA GLU A 186 -7.24 -14.39 -22.83
C GLU A 186 -6.82 -15.87 -23.00
N GLY A 187 -6.62 -16.59 -21.89
CA GLY A 187 -6.28 -18.01 -21.91
C GLY A 187 -7.40 -18.89 -22.49
N GLN A 188 -8.67 -18.59 -22.20
CA GLN A 188 -9.80 -19.38 -22.69
C GLN A 188 -10.21 -19.01 -24.12
N THR A 189 -10.24 -17.71 -24.44
CA THR A 189 -10.71 -17.24 -25.76
C THR A 189 -9.61 -17.31 -26.82
N GLY A 190 -8.33 -17.29 -26.42
CA GLY A 190 -7.19 -17.24 -27.32
C GLY A 190 -7.04 -15.92 -28.08
N MET A 191 -7.91 -14.94 -27.81
CA MET A 191 -8.00 -13.62 -28.44
C MET A 191 -7.54 -12.54 -27.45
N THR A 192 -6.99 -11.45 -27.96
CA THR A 192 -6.64 -10.29 -27.12
C THR A 192 -7.90 -9.61 -26.59
N PHE A 193 -7.79 -8.81 -25.52
CA PHE A 193 -8.95 -8.12 -24.97
C PHE A 193 -9.59 -7.13 -25.96
N ALA A 194 -8.78 -6.45 -26.77
CA ALA A 194 -9.27 -5.62 -27.87
C ALA A 194 -10.08 -6.44 -28.89
N GLU A 195 -9.56 -7.60 -29.32
CA GLU A 195 -10.28 -8.50 -30.24
C GLU A 195 -11.57 -9.05 -29.65
N GLN A 196 -11.63 -9.30 -28.35
CA GLN A 196 -12.84 -9.75 -27.68
C GLN A 196 -13.91 -8.64 -27.60
N LEU A 197 -13.46 -7.39 -27.41
CA LEU A 197 -14.32 -6.21 -27.43
C LEU A 197 -14.93 -6.00 -28.83
N ASP A 198 -14.10 -6.06 -29.86
CA ASP A 198 -14.51 -5.92 -31.26
C ASP A 198 -15.38 -7.07 -31.76
N ALA A 199 -15.12 -8.30 -31.28
CA ALA A 199 -15.93 -9.47 -31.60
C ALA A 199 -17.28 -9.51 -30.86
N GLY A 200 -17.55 -8.57 -29.93
CA GLY A 200 -18.73 -8.60 -29.06
C GLY A 200 -18.78 -9.83 -28.15
N LYS A 201 -17.66 -10.53 -27.97
CA LYS A 201 -17.49 -11.74 -27.16
C LYS A 201 -16.86 -11.43 -25.80
N LEU A 202 -17.12 -10.25 -25.28
CA LEU A 202 -16.79 -9.96 -23.90
C LEU A 202 -17.67 -10.87 -23.04
N LEU A 203 -17.07 -11.91 -22.45
CA LEU A 203 -17.69 -12.68 -21.39
C LEU A 203 -17.76 -11.76 -20.18
N LEU A 204 -18.76 -10.90 -20.15
CA LEU A 204 -19.11 -10.08 -19.01
C LEU A 204 -19.43 -11.04 -17.85
N ILE A 205 -18.52 -11.05 -16.87
CA ILE A 205 -18.80 -11.51 -15.52
C ILE A 205 -19.74 -10.48 -14.87
#